data_AF-A0A3Q2WE08-F1
#
_entry.id   AF-A0A3Q2WE08-F1
#
_cell.length_a   1.000
_cell.length_b   1.000
_cell.length_c   1.000
_cell.angle_alpha   90.00
_cell.angle_beta   90.00
_cell.angle_gamma   90.00
#
_symmetry.space_group_name_H-M   'P 1'
#
loop_
_entity.id
_entity.type
_entity.pdbx_description
1 polymer ?
#
loop_
_entity_poly.entity_id
_entity_poly.type
_entity_poly.pdbx_seq_one_letter_code
_entity_poly.pdbx_strand_id
1 'polypeptide(L)'
;MRTLVITSGYLSYCVLIISLKQSGHSPDLWHQQGIFTQRPRRVPVNDTRVLTAAHFAVAEFNKVNAGEMFAYKTVAITSAKIQVVAGIKYILDMLLGQTVCSRNHAAADSEPCAFQSRRKYQCHFVVVEVPWEKSRVLSKNECHQNKS
;
A
#
# COMPACT_ATOMS: atom_id res chain seq x y z
N MET A 1 -29.10 -55.00 23.04
CA MET A 1 -27.71 -54.47 23.08
C MET A 1 -27.43 -53.75 21.77
N ARG A 2 -26.73 -52.61 21.82
CA ARG A 2 -26.33 -51.74 20.71
C ARG A 2 -25.50 -52.53 19.67
N THR A 3 -25.47 -52.19 18.38
CA THR A 3 -24.62 -51.11 17.82
C THR A 3 -24.98 -50.83 16.35
N LEU A 4 -24.86 -49.55 15.96
CA LEU A 4 -25.12 -48.95 14.66
C LEU A 4 -23.79 -48.73 13.91
N VAL A 5 -23.71 -49.04 12.60
CA VAL A 5 -22.77 -48.35 11.67
C VAL A 5 -23.48 -48.14 10.33
N ILE A 6 -23.54 -46.88 9.91
CA ILE A 6 -24.20 -46.37 8.70
C ILE A 6 -23.20 -46.45 7.54
N THR A 7 -23.57 -47.09 6.42
CA THR A 7 -22.80 -47.03 5.17
C THR A 7 -23.31 -45.88 4.28
N SER A 8 -22.37 -45.13 3.72
CA SER A 8 -22.53 -43.86 3.00
C SER A 8 -23.20 -44.03 1.62
N GLY A 9 -24.33 -43.34 1.40
CA GLY A 9 -25.15 -43.37 0.17
C GLY A 9 -25.03 -42.11 -0.70
N TYR A 10 -23.81 -41.70 -1.07
CA TYR A 10 -23.58 -40.42 -1.76
C TYR A 10 -23.50 -40.46 -3.30
N LEU A 11 -23.68 -41.61 -3.97
CA LEU A 11 -23.46 -41.71 -5.42
C LEU A 11 -24.71 -41.69 -6.31
N SER A 12 -25.93 -41.60 -5.75
CA SER A 12 -27.17 -41.73 -6.55
C SER A 12 -27.91 -40.41 -6.83
N TYR A 13 -27.40 -39.25 -6.39
CA TYR A 13 -28.11 -37.96 -6.56
C TYR A 13 -27.66 -37.13 -7.77
N CYS A 14 -26.64 -37.56 -8.53
CA CYS A 14 -26.06 -36.73 -9.60
C CYS A 14 -26.83 -36.71 -10.93
N VAL A 15 -27.92 -37.47 -11.13
CA VAL A 15 -28.50 -37.63 -12.48
C VAL A 15 -29.93 -37.06 -12.64
N LEU A 16 -30.59 -36.59 -11.57
CA LEU A 16 -32.02 -36.23 -11.66
C LEU A 16 -32.38 -34.73 -11.69
N ILE A 17 -31.41 -33.79 -11.68
CA ILE A 17 -31.72 -32.34 -11.67
C ILE A 17 -31.36 -31.62 -13.00
N ILE A 18 -31.14 -32.36 -14.11
CA ILE A 18 -30.74 -31.72 -15.39
C ILE A 18 -31.93 -31.37 -16.31
N SER A 19 -33.19 -31.56 -15.90
CA SER A 19 -34.33 -31.21 -16.77
C SER A 19 -35.45 -30.54 -16.00
N LEU A 20 -35.59 -29.21 -16.24
CA LEU A 20 -36.79 -28.36 -16.14
C LEU A 20 -36.57 -27.04 -15.36
N LYS A 21 -35.82 -26.10 -15.95
CA LYS A 21 -36.18 -24.68 -15.87
C LYS A 21 -35.58 -23.88 -17.04
N GLN A 22 -36.36 -23.72 -18.11
CA GLN A 22 -36.22 -22.60 -19.04
C GLN A 22 -37.31 -21.58 -18.71
N SER A 23 -36.90 -20.45 -18.14
CA SER A 23 -37.50 -19.10 -18.28
C SER A 23 -36.68 -18.17 -17.41
N GLY A 24 -36.27 -17.04 -17.97
CA GLY A 24 -35.17 -16.24 -17.49
C GLY A 24 -35.33 -15.68 -16.09
N HIS A 25 -34.29 -15.87 -15.29
CA HIS A 25 -33.76 -14.86 -14.38
C HIS A 25 -32.32 -15.29 -14.10
N SER A 26 -31.37 -14.45 -14.54
CA SER A 26 -29.94 -14.65 -14.29
C SER A 26 -29.69 -14.74 -12.78
N PRO A 27 -29.18 -15.85 -12.24
CA PRO A 27 -28.75 -15.89 -10.85
C PRO A 27 -27.49 -15.03 -10.73
N ASP A 28 -27.53 -14.08 -9.80
CA ASP A 28 -26.38 -13.57 -9.06
C ASP A 28 -25.44 -12.58 -9.77
N LEU A 29 -25.96 -11.38 -10.05
CA LEU A 29 -25.17 -10.16 -10.31
C LEU A 29 -24.31 -9.71 -9.10
N TRP A 30 -24.27 -10.45 -7.99
CA TRP A 30 -23.45 -10.12 -6.80
C TRP A 30 -21.98 -10.52 -6.92
N HIS A 31 -21.60 -11.28 -7.95
CA HIS A 31 -20.18 -11.63 -8.21
C HIS A 31 -19.47 -10.69 -9.21
N GLN A 32 -20.09 -9.57 -9.61
CA GLN A 32 -19.55 -8.67 -10.65
C GLN A 32 -19.06 -7.29 -10.18
N GLN A 33 -18.88 -7.05 -8.88
CA GLN A 33 -18.16 -5.85 -8.40
C GLN A 33 -16.89 -6.23 -7.65
N GLY A 34 -16.03 -6.97 -8.35
CA GLY A 34 -14.64 -7.11 -7.96
C GLY A 34 -13.95 -5.75 -8.09
N ILE A 35 -13.48 -5.25 -6.95
CA ILE A 35 -12.59 -4.10 -6.77
C ILE A 35 -13.30 -2.74 -6.63
N PHE A 36 -13.47 -2.31 -5.37
CA PHE A 36 -13.51 -0.89 -5.01
C PHE A 36 -12.15 -0.30 -5.43
N THR A 37 -11.97 0.07 -6.69
CA THR A 37 -10.80 0.86 -7.13
C THR A 37 -11.35 2.05 -7.84
N GLN A 38 -11.56 3.12 -7.09
CA GLN A 38 -11.67 4.42 -7.73
C GLN A 38 -10.39 4.65 -8.53
N ARG A 39 -10.43 5.45 -9.61
CA ARG A 39 -9.21 5.85 -10.29
C ARG A 39 -8.38 6.76 -9.37
N PRO A 40 -7.02 6.69 -9.40
CA PRO A 40 -6.19 7.64 -8.68
C PRO A 40 -6.52 9.08 -9.11
N ARG A 41 -6.80 9.96 -8.14
CA ARG A 41 -7.02 11.39 -8.36
C ARG A 41 -5.83 12.18 -7.89
N ARG A 42 -5.40 13.18 -8.67
CA ARG A 42 -4.36 14.12 -8.24
C ARG A 42 -4.88 14.94 -7.06
N VAL A 43 -4.00 15.20 -6.11
CA VAL A 43 -4.26 16.05 -4.94
C VAL A 43 -3.10 17.04 -4.74
N PRO A 44 -3.32 18.16 -4.05
CA PRO A 44 -2.25 19.07 -3.69
C PRO A 44 -1.16 18.38 -2.87
N VAL A 45 0.11 18.69 -3.16
CA VAL A 45 1.26 18.09 -2.46
C VAL A 45 1.42 18.59 -1.02
N ASN A 46 0.77 19.71 -0.68
CA ASN A 46 0.72 20.29 0.66
C ASN A 46 -0.47 19.81 1.50
N ASP A 47 -1.31 18.91 0.98
CA ASP A 47 -2.38 18.28 1.75
C ASP A 47 -1.79 17.55 2.97
N THR A 48 -2.34 17.79 4.15
CA THR A 48 -1.85 17.21 5.42
C THR A 48 -1.76 15.69 5.36
N ARG A 49 -2.68 15.01 4.68
CA ARG A 49 -2.67 13.55 4.51
C ARG A 49 -1.51 13.10 3.64
N VAL A 50 -1.22 13.85 2.58
CA VAL A 50 -0.07 13.61 1.69
C VAL A 50 1.23 13.80 2.45
N LEU A 51 1.36 14.87 3.23
CA LEU A 51 2.54 15.14 4.06
C LEU A 51 2.77 14.02 5.09
N THR A 52 1.69 13.55 5.74
CA THR A 52 1.75 12.46 6.71
C THR A 52 2.16 11.14 6.06
N ALA A 53 1.60 10.82 4.88
CA ALA A 53 1.98 9.63 4.12
C ALA A 53 3.43 9.69 3.61
N ALA A 54 3.88 10.87 3.15
CA ALA A 54 5.25 11.12 2.72
C ALA A 54 6.26 10.94 3.87
N HIS A 55 5.96 11.51 5.04
CA HIS A 55 6.80 11.34 6.23
C HIS A 55 6.93 9.86 6.63
N PHE A 56 5.80 9.14 6.64
CA PHE A 56 5.80 7.71 6.89
C PHE A 56 6.64 6.93 5.86
N ALA A 57 6.50 7.23 4.55
CA ALA A 57 7.27 6.58 3.50
C ALA A 57 8.78 6.76 3.68
N VAL A 58 9.24 7.98 4.02
CA VAL A 58 10.66 8.25 4.26
C VAL A 58 11.17 7.56 5.52
N ALA A 59 10.36 7.49 6.58
CA ALA A 59 10.71 6.74 7.78
C ALA A 59 10.91 5.25 7.48
N GLU A 60 10.00 4.63 6.73
CA GLU A 60 10.13 3.23 6.28
C GLU A 60 11.31 3.04 5.32
N PHE A 61 11.51 3.95 4.38
CA PHE A 61 12.68 3.95 3.49
C PHE A 61 13.99 3.98 4.29
N ASN A 62 14.08 4.83 5.30
CA ASN A 62 15.23 4.86 6.18
C ASN A 62 15.37 3.53 6.93
N LYS A 63 14.31 2.93 7.48
CA LYS A 63 14.38 1.61 8.17
C LYS A 63 14.99 0.51 7.30
N VAL A 64 14.57 0.38 6.04
CA VAL A 64 15.11 -0.67 5.16
C VAL A 64 16.55 -0.38 4.72
N ASN A 65 16.94 0.89 4.62
CA ASN A 65 18.32 1.30 4.33
C ASN A 65 19.13 1.54 5.63
N ALA A 66 18.88 0.77 6.69
CA ALA A 66 19.56 0.95 7.97
C ALA A 66 21.07 0.69 7.94
N GLY A 67 21.59 0.01 6.91
CA GLY A 67 23.02 -0.18 6.70
C GLY A 67 23.77 1.08 6.24
N GLU A 68 23.05 2.13 5.82
CA GLU A 68 23.65 3.40 5.42
C GLU A 68 24.02 4.25 6.65
N MET A 69 25.21 4.86 6.61
CA MET A 69 25.73 5.71 7.69
C MET A 69 24.85 6.96 7.90
N PHE A 70 24.24 7.48 6.82
CA PHE A 70 23.50 8.73 6.82
C PHE A 70 22.01 8.52 6.53
N ALA A 71 21.16 9.31 7.19
CA ALA A 71 19.72 9.27 6.96
C ALA A 71 19.32 10.06 5.69
N TYR A 72 18.14 9.76 5.15
CA TYR A 72 17.52 10.49 4.03
C TYR A 72 16.37 11.37 4.52
N LYS A 73 16.21 12.54 3.88
CA LYS A 73 15.12 13.48 4.12
C LYS A 73 14.40 13.82 2.81
N THR A 74 13.13 14.20 2.93
CA THR A 74 12.36 14.75 1.80
C THR A 74 12.92 16.10 1.39
N VAL A 75 13.33 16.24 0.13
CA VAL A 75 13.65 17.53 -0.51
C VAL A 75 12.36 18.16 -1.04
N ALA A 76 11.57 17.39 -1.78
CA ALA A 76 10.30 17.85 -2.34
C ALA A 76 9.35 16.68 -2.63
N ILE A 77 8.05 16.94 -2.59
CA ILE A 77 7.01 16.07 -3.15
C ILE A 77 6.65 16.66 -4.51
N THR A 78 6.93 15.93 -5.59
CA THR A 78 6.73 16.44 -6.96
C THR A 78 5.36 16.08 -7.52
N SER A 79 4.75 14.99 -7.05
CA SER A 79 3.40 14.57 -7.45
C SER A 79 2.76 13.73 -6.36
N ALA A 80 1.46 13.94 -6.16
CA ALA A 80 0.66 13.19 -5.21
C ALA A 80 -0.69 12.79 -5.84
N LYS A 81 -1.05 11.52 -5.67
CA LYS A 81 -2.36 10.99 -6.05
C LYS A 81 -2.94 10.16 -4.91
N ILE A 82 -4.26 10.20 -4.78
CA ILE A 82 -5.00 9.39 -3.82
C ILE A 82 -5.95 8.47 -4.57
N GLN A 83 -6.00 7.21 -4.15
CA GLN A 83 -6.91 6.21 -4.66
C GLN A 83 -7.64 5.55 -3.50
N VAL A 84 -8.97 5.62 -3.50
CA VAL A 84 -9.77 4.90 -2.49
C VAL A 84 -9.98 3.48 -2.98
N VAL A 85 -9.59 2.53 -2.12
CA VAL A 85 -9.70 1.09 -2.35
C VAL A 85 -10.31 0.38 -1.13
N ALA A 86 -9.96 -0.86 -0.82
CA ALA A 86 -10.08 -1.43 0.53
C ALA A 86 -9.08 -0.76 1.50
N GLY A 87 -9.15 0.56 1.61
CA GLY A 87 -8.19 1.44 2.25
C GLY A 87 -7.95 2.70 1.41
N ILE A 88 -6.85 3.39 1.67
CA ILE A 88 -6.44 4.60 0.96
C ILE A 88 -5.02 4.39 0.46
N LYS A 89 -4.83 4.42 -0.87
CA LYS A 89 -3.49 4.44 -1.47
C LYS A 89 -3.07 5.88 -1.73
N TYR A 90 -1.91 6.24 -1.19
CA TYR A 90 -1.19 7.45 -1.53
C TYR A 90 -0.06 7.07 -2.48
N ILE A 91 -0.12 7.55 -3.72
CA ILE A 91 0.88 7.33 -4.75
C ILE A 91 1.68 8.62 -4.84
N LEU A 92 2.95 8.56 -4.46
CA LEU A 92 3.79 9.72 -4.22
C LEU A 92 5.05 9.64 -5.10
N ASP A 93 5.29 10.70 -5.85
CA ASP A 93 6.58 10.93 -6.51
C ASP A 93 7.33 11.99 -5.70
N MET A 94 8.54 11.67 -5.26
CA MET A 94 9.28 12.47 -4.29
C MET A 94 10.77 12.55 -4.66
N LEU A 95 11.39 13.66 -4.26
CA LEU A 95 12.84 13.82 -4.25
C LEU A 95 13.34 13.65 -2.82
N LEU A 96 14.23 12.70 -2.62
CA LEU A 96 14.94 12.47 -1.37
C LEU A 96 16.37 12.98 -1.49
N GLY A 97 16.90 13.52 -0.40
CA GLY A 97 18.29 13.93 -0.28
C GLY A 97 18.95 13.19 0.87
N GLN A 98 20.16 12.67 0.64
CA GLN A 98 20.98 12.18 1.73
C GLN A 98 21.33 13.34 2.66
N THR A 99 21.33 13.10 3.96
CA THR A 99 21.68 14.10 4.96
C THR A 99 23.10 13.91 5.46
N VAL A 100 23.63 14.89 6.20
CA VAL A 100 24.93 14.75 6.88
C VAL A 100 24.83 14.09 8.25
N CYS A 101 23.62 13.87 8.76
CA CYS A 101 23.44 13.29 10.08
C CYS A 101 23.58 11.79 10.05
N SER A 102 24.38 11.29 11.00
CA SER A 102 24.43 9.88 11.30
C SER A 102 23.05 9.41 11.77
N ARG A 103 22.65 8.24 11.30
CA ARG A 103 21.40 7.59 11.69
C ARG A 103 21.25 7.43 13.22
N ASN A 104 22.35 7.21 13.94
CA ASN A 104 22.35 7.04 15.39
C ASN A 104 21.96 8.32 16.16
N HIS A 105 22.01 9.47 15.49
CA HIS A 105 21.56 10.76 16.03
C HIS A 105 20.20 11.19 15.45
N ALA A 106 19.58 10.39 14.57
CA ALA A 106 18.30 10.71 13.95
C ALA A 106 17.09 10.57 14.92
N ALA A 107 17.32 10.09 16.14
CA ALA A 107 16.38 10.20 17.26
C ALA A 107 16.41 11.57 17.96
N ALA A 108 17.28 12.49 17.52
CA ALA A 108 17.32 13.85 18.04
C ALA A 108 16.41 14.74 17.18
N ASP A 109 15.15 14.86 17.58
CA ASP A 109 14.16 15.84 17.12
C ASP A 109 14.59 17.31 17.39
N SER A 110 15.89 17.63 17.39
CA SER A 110 16.42 18.90 17.93
C SER A 110 17.45 19.64 17.06
N GLU A 111 17.91 19.12 15.93
CA GLU A 111 18.84 19.85 15.05
C GLU A 111 18.40 19.86 13.57
N PRO A 112 18.47 21.01 12.87
CA PRO A 112 18.19 21.09 11.44
C PRO A 112 19.27 20.32 10.65
N CYS A 113 19.06 19.01 10.49
CA CYS A 113 19.99 18.19 9.72
C CYS A 113 20.04 18.63 8.26
N ALA A 114 21.19 19.12 7.82
CA ALA A 114 21.43 19.61 6.47
C ALA A 114 21.55 18.48 5.44
N PHE A 115 21.22 18.79 4.19
CA PHE A 115 21.41 17.88 3.07
C PHE A 115 22.89 17.79 2.67
N GLN A 116 23.36 16.57 2.40
CA GLN A 116 24.61 16.35 1.70
C GLN A 116 24.41 16.75 0.23
N SER A 117 25.18 17.72 -0.26
CA SER A 117 24.89 18.48 -1.48
C SER A 117 24.83 17.68 -2.80
N ARG A 118 25.29 16.41 -2.81
CA ARG A 118 25.58 15.68 -4.06
C ARG A 118 24.69 14.47 -4.36
N ARG A 119 23.85 14.00 -3.43
CA ARG A 119 23.10 12.75 -3.59
C ARG A 119 21.60 12.96 -3.42
N LYS A 120 20.91 13.10 -4.56
CA LYS A 120 19.46 13.17 -4.66
C LYS A 120 18.92 11.91 -5.31
N TYR A 121 17.78 11.43 -4.81
CA TYR A 121 17.08 10.26 -5.30
C TYR A 121 15.68 10.66 -5.72
N GLN A 122 15.26 10.23 -6.90
CA GLN A 122 13.88 10.30 -7.33
C GLN A 122 13.19 8.99 -6.95
N CYS A 123 12.18 9.11 -6.11
CA CYS A 123 11.49 7.99 -5.52
C CYS A 123 10.01 7.98 -5.92
N HIS A 124 9.51 6.78 -6.18
CA HIS A 124 8.11 6.47 -6.36
C HIS A 124 7.66 5.57 -5.20
N PHE A 125 6.82 6.11 -4.33
CA PHE A 125 6.29 5.43 -3.17
C PHE A 125 4.80 5.17 -3.31
N VAL A 126 4.36 4.02 -2.80
CA VAL A 126 2.93 3.75 -2.59
C VAL A 126 2.72 3.40 -1.12
N VAL A 127 2.02 4.28 -0.41
CA VAL A 127 1.62 4.07 0.97
C VAL A 127 0.17 3.64 0.99
N VAL A 128 -0.13 2.53 1.67
CA VAL A 128 -1.50 2.06 1.86
C VAL A 128 -1.86 2.28 3.32
N GLU A 129 -2.94 3.00 3.56
CA GLU A 129 -3.51 3.24 4.87
C GLU A 129 -4.87 2.57 4.96
N VAL A 130 -5.10 1.85 6.05
CA VAL A 130 -6.38 1.19 6.36
C VAL A 130 -6.86 1.77 7.70
N PRO A 131 -7.64 2.87 7.68
CA PRO A 131 -7.95 3.63 8.90
C PRO A 131 -8.66 2.81 9.98
N TRP A 132 -9.59 1.92 9.60
CA TRP A 132 -10.34 1.08 10.53
C TRP A 132 -9.49 -0.01 11.19
N GLU A 133 -8.38 -0.40 10.57
CA GLU A 133 -7.39 -1.31 11.15
C GLU A 133 -6.23 -0.57 11.83
N LYS A 134 -6.23 0.77 11.77
CA LYS A 134 -5.13 1.63 12.25
C LYS A 134 -3.77 1.23 11.67
N SER A 135 -3.78 0.73 10.44
CA SER A 135 -2.61 0.19 9.77
C SER A 135 -2.14 1.10 8.65
N ARG A 136 -0.82 1.20 8.48
CA ARG A 136 -0.19 1.88 7.36
C ARG A 136 1.06 1.12 6.94
N VAL A 137 1.22 0.91 5.64
CA VAL A 137 2.34 0.14 5.07
C VAL A 137 2.92 0.84 3.84
N LEU A 138 4.24 0.74 3.69
CA LEU A 138 4.93 1.16 2.48
C LEU A 138 4.89 -0.01 1.49
N SER A 139 3.85 -0.04 0.64
CA SER A 139 3.62 -1.15 -0.30
C SER A 139 4.54 -1.11 -1.51
N LYS A 140 5.07 0.06 -1.89
CA LYS A 140 6.00 0.21 -3.01
C LYS A 140 7.09 1.21 -2.66
N ASN A 141 8.33 0.87 -2.98
CA ASN A 141 9.53 1.65 -2.75
C ASN A 141 10.48 1.50 -3.95
N GLU A 142 10.40 2.43 -4.90
CA GLU A 142 11.28 2.46 -6.06
C GLU A 142 12.04 3.78 -6.07
N CYS A 143 13.35 3.75 -5.89
CA CYS A 143 14.19 4.95 -5.86
C CYS A 143 15.34 4.82 -6.84
N HIS A 144 15.61 5.90 -7.58
CA HIS A 144 16.71 5.99 -8.53
C HIS A 144 17.55 7.23 -8.20
N GLN A 145 18.86 7.10 -8.18
CA GLN A 145 19.74 8.25 -7.98
C GLN A 145 19.69 9.15 -9.20
N ASN A 146 19.47 10.45 -8.99
CA ASN A 146 19.59 11.42 -10.08
C ASN A 146 21.08 11.66 -10.36
N LYS A 147 21.58 11.17 -11.49
CA LYS A 147 22.93 11.44 -11.97
C LYS A 147 22.90 12.83 -12.61
N SER A 148 23.29 13.85 -11.85
CA SER A 148 23.52 15.19 -12.38
C SER A 148 24.81 15.25 -13.18
#